data_AF-A0A420BT40-F1
#
_entry.id   AF-A0A420BT40-F1
#
_cell.length_a   1.000
_cell.length_b   1.000
_cell.length_c   1.000
_cell.angle_alpha   90.00
_cell.angle_beta   90.00
_cell.angle_gamma   90.00
#
_symmetry.space_group_name_H-M   'P 1'
#
loop_
_entity.id
_entity.type
_entity.pdbx_description
1 polymer ?
#
loop_
_entity_poly.entity_id
_entity_poly.type
_entity_poly.pdbx_seq_one_letter_code
_entity_poly.pdbx_strand_id
1 'polypeptide(L)' 'MDGADPGERDAATADSATQGLAEQWRDDLLSSLDVIEDQPLSERAASYAALHDELARRLDSGPTGAA' A
#
# COMPACT_ATOMS: atom_id res chain seq x y z
N MET A 1 -36.50 8.63 11.76
CA MET A 1 -35.55 8.65 10.63
C MET A 1 -34.32 9.34 11.16
N ASP A 2 -33.37 8.53 11.62
CA ASP A 2 -32.17 8.97 12.32
C ASP A 2 -31.26 9.70 11.34
N GLY A 3 -31.07 11.00 11.54
CA GLY A 3 -30.23 11.82 10.69
C GLY A 3 -28.79 11.68 11.15
N ALA A 4 -28.02 10.79 10.52
CA ALA A 4 -26.59 10.69 10.79
C ALA A 4 -25.94 12.09 10.73
N ASP A 5 -25.08 12.38 11.71
CA ASP A 5 -24.37 13.64 11.83
C ASP A 5 -23.56 13.88 10.54
N PRO A 6 -23.66 15.04 9.87
CA PRO A 6 -22.82 15.37 8.72
C PRO A 6 -21.32 15.13 8.96
N GLY A 7 -20.81 15.27 10.19
CA GLY A 7 -19.41 15.01 10.53
C GLY A 7 -18.99 13.53 10.43
N GLU A 8 -19.89 12.58 10.69
CA GLU A 8 -19.59 11.15 10.58
C GLU A 8 -19.53 10.67 9.12
N ARG A 9 -20.28 11.32 8.23
CA ARG A 9 -20.28 11.02 6.79
C ARG A 9 -18.95 11.42 6.13
N ASP A 10 -18.39 12.56 6.49
CA ASP A 10 -17.10 13.03 5.94
C ASP A 10 -15.94 12.14 6.40
N ALA A 11 -15.94 11.72 7.67
CA ALA A 11 -14.94 10.78 8.20
C ALA A 11 -15.03 9.40 7.54
N ALA A 12 -16.24 8.86 7.35
CA ALA A 12 -16.46 7.58 6.67
C ALA A 12 -16.00 7.61 5.19
N THR A 13 -16.13 8.77 4.53
CA THR A 13 -15.67 8.96 3.14
C THR A 13 -14.14 8.98 3.06
N ALA A 14 -13.47 9.61 4.01
CA ALA A 14 -12.00 9.65 4.10
C ALA A 14 -11.39 8.28 4.45
N ASP A 15 -12.02 7.52 5.34
CA ASP A 15 -11.62 6.14 5.67
C ASP A 15 -11.76 5.21 4.46
N SER A 16 -12.89 5.28 3.75
CA SER A 16 -13.12 4.53 2.51
C SER A 16 -12.10 4.86 1.42
N ALA A 17 -11.71 6.15 1.29
CA ALA A 17 -10.67 6.57 0.35
C ALA A 17 -9.28 6.02 0.73
N THR A 18 -8.98 5.97 2.03
CA THR A 18 -7.73 5.38 2.56
C THR A 18 -7.69 3.88 2.30
N GLN A 19 -8.82 3.19 2.48
CA GLN A 19 -8.95 1.77 2.19
C GLN A 19 -8.81 1.46 0.70
N GLY A 20 -9.41 2.27 -0.18
CA GLY A 20 -9.24 2.13 -1.63
C GLY A 20 -7.78 2.31 -2.09
N LEU A 21 -7.04 3.23 -1.46
CA LEU A 21 -5.61 3.39 -1.72
C LEU A 21 -4.80 2.17 -1.26
N ALA A 22 -5.13 1.60 -0.09
CA ALA A 22 -4.48 0.39 0.42
C ALA A 22 -4.73 -0.83 -0.49
N GLU A 23 -5.94 -0.96 -1.05
CA GLU A 23 -6.28 -2.00 -2.01
C GLU A 23 -5.50 -1.84 -3.31
N GLN A 24 -5.41 -0.62 -3.87
CA GLN A 24 -4.61 -0.34 -5.04
C GLN A 24 -3.13 -0.69 -4.82
N TRP A 25 -2.58 -0.32 -3.66
CA TRP A 25 -1.19 -0.64 -3.32
C TRP A 25 -0.92 -2.13 -3.20
N ARG A 26 -1.89 -2.88 -2.64
CA ARG A 26 -1.80 -4.34 -2.59
C ARG A 26 -1.77 -4.92 -4.01
N ASP A 27 -2.63 -4.44 -4.89
CA ASP A 27 -2.71 -4.95 -6.25
C ASP A 27 -1.43 -4.62 -7.06
N ASP A 28 -0.87 -3.42 -6.87
CA ASP A 28 0.42 -3.02 -7.46
C ASP A 28 1.59 -3.88 -6.94
N LEU A 29 1.57 -4.23 -5.65
CA LEU A 29 2.55 -5.12 -5.03
C LEU A 29 2.46 -6.53 -5.62
N LEU A 30 1.25 -7.09 -5.71
CA LEU A 30 1.04 -8.42 -6.30
C LEU A 30 1.51 -8.45 -7.75
N SER A 31 1.16 -7.43 -8.55
CA SER A 31 1.64 -7.32 -9.93
C SER A 31 3.17 -7.24 -10.02
N SER A 32 3.83 -6.55 -9.07
CA SER A 32 5.30 -6.47 -9.02
C SER A 32 5.93 -7.82 -8.67
N LEU A 33 5.31 -8.59 -7.77
CA LEU A 33 5.77 -9.93 -7.41
C LEU A 33 5.67 -10.89 -8.61
N ASP A 34 4.57 -10.85 -9.36
CA ASP A 34 4.39 -11.66 -10.58
C ASP A 34 5.54 -11.39 -11.58
N VAL A 35 5.90 -10.13 -11.79
CA VAL A 35 7.03 -9.75 -12.67
C VAL A 35 8.37 -10.28 -12.16
N ILE A 36 8.61 -10.30 -10.84
CA ILE A 36 9.83 -10.86 -10.25
C ILE A 36 9.86 -12.38 -10.41
N GLU A 37 8.71 -13.04 -10.25
CA GLU A 37 8.60 -14.48 -10.38
C GLU A 37 8.76 -14.96 -11.83
N ASP A 38 8.51 -14.11 -12.83
CA ASP A 38 8.84 -14.44 -14.22
C ASP A 38 10.33 -14.33 -14.56
N GLN A 39 11.15 -13.75 -13.68
CA GLN A 39 12.61 -13.62 -13.90
C GLN A 39 13.37 -14.93 -13.67
N PRO A 40 14.56 -15.09 -14.29
CA PRO A 40 15.49 -16.18 -13.97
C PRO A 40 15.79 -16.24 -12.47
N LEU A 41 15.91 -17.45 -11.92
CA LEU A 41 16.16 -17.66 -10.48
C LEU A 41 17.41 -16.90 -9.97
N SER A 42 18.44 -16.75 -10.80
CA SER A 42 19.66 -16.01 -10.45
C SER A 42 19.44 -14.52 -10.21
N GLU A 43 18.35 -13.95 -10.73
CA GLU A 43 18.06 -12.51 -10.66
C GLU A 43 17.07 -12.18 -9.54
N ARG A 44 16.17 -13.11 -9.20
CA ARG A 44 15.06 -12.87 -8.25
C ARG A 44 15.52 -12.32 -6.91
N ALA A 45 16.62 -12.83 -6.36
CA ALA A 45 17.11 -12.38 -5.05
C ALA A 45 17.44 -10.88 -5.02
N ALA A 46 18.07 -10.36 -6.08
CA ALA A 46 18.40 -8.94 -6.18
C ALA A 46 17.14 -8.09 -6.36
N SER A 47 16.18 -8.55 -7.17
CA SER A 47 14.91 -7.86 -7.39
C SER A 47 14.05 -7.80 -6.12
N TYR A 48 14.00 -8.89 -5.34
CA TYR A 48 13.33 -8.91 -4.04
C TYR A 48 13.98 -7.97 -3.02
N ALA A 49 15.32 -7.91 -2.99
CA ALA A 49 16.03 -6.97 -2.12
C ALA A 49 15.68 -5.52 -2.47
N ALA A 50 15.66 -5.18 -3.77
CA ALA A 50 15.26 -3.84 -4.21
C ALA A 50 13.80 -3.50 -3.87
N LEU A 51 12.88 -4.46 -4.03
CA LEU A 51 11.48 -4.31 -3.64
C LEU A 51 11.36 -4.08 -2.12
N HIS A 52 12.09 -4.84 -1.32
CA HIS A 52 12.13 -4.68 0.14
C HIS A 52 12.62 -3.27 0.54
N ASP A 53 13.71 -2.79 -0.08
CA ASP A 53 14.25 -1.45 0.22
C ASP A 53 13.25 -0.33 -0.12
N GLU A 54 12.48 -0.50 -1.20
CA GLU A 54 11.41 0.43 -1.55
C GLU A 54 10.27 0.42 -0.52
N LEU A 55 9.83 -0.77 -0.08
CA LEU A 55 8.80 -0.88 0.96
C LEU A 55 9.26 -0.27 2.28
N ALA A 56 10.52 -0.48 2.67
CA ALA A 56 11.10 0.14 3.86
C ALA A 56 11.07 1.68 3.77
N ARG A 57 11.51 2.26 2.65
CA ARG A 57 11.45 3.72 2.42
C ARG A 57 10.03 4.27 2.51
N ARG A 58 9.04 3.54 2.01
CA ARG A 58 7.62 3.96 2.10
C ARG A 58 7.09 3.93 3.52
N LEU A 59 7.46 2.91 4.30
CA LEU A 59 7.11 2.84 5.72
C LEU A 59 7.70 4.02 6.50
N ASP A 60 8.97 4.36 6.23
CA ASP A 60 9.63 5.51 6.84
C ASP A 60 9.00 6.85 6.42
N SER A 61 8.40 6.91 5.22
CA SER A 61 7.78 8.13 4.66
C SER A 61 6.30 8.32 5.06
N GLY A 62 5.68 7.36 5.74
CA GLY A 62 4.26 7.40 6.15
C GLY A 62 3.98 8.32 7.36
N PRO A 63 2.71 8.63 7.67
CA PRO A 63 2.33 9.53 8.76
C PRO A 63 2.74 9.03 10.17
N THR A 64 3.05 7.73 10.32
CA THR A 64 3.60 7.11 11.53
C THR A 64 5.12 7.20 11.65
N GLY A 65 5.81 7.78 10.65
CA GLY A 65 7.26 7.97 10.60
C GLY A 65 7.80 9.20 11.37
N ALA A 66 7.05 9.71 12.35
CA ALA A 66 7.58 10.62 13.35
C ALA A 66 7.98 9.80 14.57
N ALA A 67 9.23 9.32 14.59
CA ALA A 67 9.88 8.82 15.80
C ALA A 67 10.27 9.98 16.73
#